data_AF-A0A126RSL2-F1
#
_entry.id   AF-A0A126RSL2-F1
#
_cell.length_a   1.000
_cell.length_b   1.000
_cell.length_c   1.000
_cell.angle_alpha   90.00
_cell.angle_beta   90.00
_cell.angle_gamma   90.00
#
_symmetry.space_group_name_H-M   'P 1'
#
loop_
_entity.id
_entity.type
_entity.pdbx_description
1 polymer ?
#
loop_
_entity_poly.entity_id
_entity_poly.type
_entity_poly.pdbx_seq_one_letter_code
_entity_poly.pdbx_strand_id
1 'polypeptide(L)' 'MRLTQILRERWTDLLLLMAEQALASGSPGNNPRVPDSETIQTLYREAWT' A
#
# COMPACT_ATOMS: atom_id res chain seq x y z
N MET A 1 -17.15 19.18 -7.00
CA MET A 1 -16.40 17.91 -6.99
C MET A 1 -16.36 17.43 -5.54
N ARG A 2 -17.10 16.38 -5.19
CA ARG A 2 -17.14 15.86 -3.82
C ARG A 2 -16.08 14.75 -3.73
N LEU A 3 -15.01 14.98 -2.96
CA LEU A 3 -14.03 13.93 -2.68
C LEU A 3 -14.74 12.91 -1.78
N THR A 4 -15.00 11.72 -2.31
CA THR A 4 -15.42 10.58 -1.50
C THR A 4 -14.26 10.19 -0.61
N GLN A 5 -14.44 10.30 0.70
CA GLN A 5 -13.43 9.80 1.65
C GLN A 5 -13.41 8.27 1.63
N ILE A 6 -12.22 7.69 1.75
CA ILE A 6 -12.03 6.25 1.95
C ILE A 6 -12.21 5.98 3.44
N LEU A 7 -13.03 4.99 3.78
CA LEU A 7 -13.20 4.53 5.15
C LEU A 7 -11.91 3.88 5.66
N ARG A 8 -11.46 4.25 6.88
CA ARG A 8 -10.23 3.72 7.47
C ARG A 8 -10.21 2.20 7.53
N GLU A 9 -11.31 1.57 7.96
CA GLU A 9 -11.43 0.11 8.02
C GLU A 9 -11.24 -0.51 6.64
N ARG A 10 -11.92 0.01 5.62
CA ARG A 10 -11.77 -0.47 4.25
C ARG A 10 -10.34 -0.33 3.72
N TRP A 11 -9.66 0.76 4.05
CA TRP A 11 -8.25 0.94 3.70
C TRP A 11 -7.37 -0.11 4.38
N THR A 12 -7.53 -0.29 5.69
CA THR A 12 -6.76 -1.25 6.48
C THR A 12 -6.96 -2.70 6.02
N ASP A 13 -8.19 -3.10 5.72
CA ASP A 13 -8.53 -4.44 5.22
C ASP A 13 -7.90 -4.77 3.87
N LEU A 14 -7.57 -3.74 3.07
CA LEU A 14 -6.98 -3.89 1.75
C LEU A 14 -5.45 -3.84 1.74
N LEU A 15 -4.78 -3.57 2.88
CA LEU A 15 -3.33 -3.38 2.91
C LEU A 15 -2.55 -4.55 2.33
N LEU A 16 -2.92 -5.79 2.69
CA LEU A 16 -2.28 -6.98 2.17
C LEU A 16 -2.45 -7.09 0.65
N LEU A 17 -3.68 -6.92 0.16
CA LEU A 17 -3.98 -6.97 -1.27
C LEU A 17 -3.20 -5.89 -2.05
N MET A 18 -3.15 -4.67 -1.53
CA MET A 18 -2.41 -3.57 -2.17
C MET A 18 -0.91 -3.84 -2.19
N ALA A 19 -0.35 -4.43 -1.12
CA ALA A 19 1.06 -4.79 -1.08
C ALA A 19 1.41 -5.91 -2.08
N GLU A 20 0.57 -6.94 -2.19
CA GLU A 20 0.73 -8.01 -3.20
C GLU A 20 0.63 -7.46 -4.62
N GLN A 21 -0.34 -6.58 -4.88
CA GLN A 21 -0.49 -5.92 -6.19
C GLN A 21 0.68 -5.00 -6.51
N ALA A 22 1.22 -4.28 -5.52
CA ALA A 22 2.41 -3.45 -5.69
C ALA A 22 3.61 -4.30 -6.10
N LEU A 23 3.85 -5.43 -5.43
CA LEU A 23 4.91 -6.38 -5.81
C LEU A 23 4.68 -6.94 -7.22
N ALA A 24 3.46 -7.41 -7.51
CA ALA A 24 3.12 -7.98 -8.81
C ALA A 24 3.25 -6.99 -9.98
N SER A 25 3.15 -5.68 -9.73
CA SER A 25 3.37 -4.65 -10.75
C SER A 25 4.81 -4.57 -11.26
N GLY A 26 5.78 -5.11 -10.51
CA GLY A 26 7.21 -5.00 -10.81
C GLY A 26 7.83 -3.63 -10.49
N SER A 27 7.03 -2.59 -10.22
CA SER A 27 7.54 -1.25 -9.90
C SER A 27 8.45 -1.18 -8.66
N PRO A 28 8.27 -1.97 -7.59
CA PRO A 28 9.19 -1.96 -6.45
C PRO A 28 10.62 -2.40 -6.83
N GLY A 29 10.79 -3.15 -7.92
CA GLY A 29 12.10 -3.53 -8.45
C GLY A 29 12.94 -2.36 -8.96
N ASN A 30 12.33 -1.19 -9.18
CA ASN A 30 13.03 0.05 -9.54
C ASN A 30 13.61 0.78 -8.32
N ASN A 31 13.36 0.30 -7.09
CA ASN A 31 13.89 0.88 -5.87
C ASN A 31 15.25 0.23 -5.53
N PRO A 32 16.31 1.01 -5.19
CA PRO A 32 17.61 0.45 -4.78
C PRO A 32 17.51 -0.48 -3.56
N ARG A 33 16.45 -0.34 -2.76
CA ARG A 33 16.05 -1.31 -1.75
C ARG A 33 14.65 -1.81 -2.08
N VAL A 34 14.57 -3.02 -2.61
CA VAL A 34 13.28 -3.67 -2.89
C VAL A 34 12.59 -4.02 -1.57
N PRO A 35 11.40 -3.48 -1.27
CA PRO A 35 10.66 -3.82 -0.06
C PRO A 35 9.97 -5.18 -0.19
N ASP A 36 9.76 -5.85 0.93
CA ASP A 36 8.83 -6.99 1.03
C ASP A 36 7.38 -6.52 1.29
N SER A 37 6.43 -7.47 1.27
CA SER A 37 5.01 -7.17 1.47
C SER A 37 4.74 -6.49 2.82
N GLU A 38 5.39 -6.94 3.90
CA GLU A 38 5.19 -6.39 5.24
C GLU A 38 5.70 -4.94 5.35
N THR A 39 6.85 -4.66 4.73
CA THR A 39 7.42 -3.31 4.61
C THR A 39 6.46 -2.39 3.86
N ILE A 40 5.90 -2.82 2.73
CA ILE A 40 4.92 -2.01 1.97
C ILE A 40 3.68 -1.72 2.82
N GLN A 41 3.13 -2.72 3.51
CA GLN A 41 1.97 -2.52 4.38
C GLN A 41 2.26 -1.52 5.50
N THR A 42 3.46 -1.55 6.08
CA THR A 42 3.88 -0.60 7.11
C THR A 42 3.98 0.82 6.55
N LEU A 43 4.60 1.01 5.39
CA LEU A 43 4.66 2.31 4.73
C LEU A 43 3.26 2.86 4.40
N TYR A 44 2.33 2.01 3.96
CA TYR A 44 0.95 2.42 3.71
C TYR A 44 0.18 2.78 4.98
N ARG A 45 0.49 2.16 6.13
CA ARG A 45 -0.06 2.59 7.42
C ARG A 45 0.49 3.97 7.82
N GLU A 46 1.79 4.19 7.64
CA GLU A 46 2.45 5.48 7.94
C GLU A 46 1.95 6.61 7.03
N ALA A 47 1.69 6.34 5.76
CA ALA A 47 1.20 7.35 4.81
C ALA A 47 -0.26 7.78 5.04
N TRP A 48 -1.04 7.00 5.79
CA TRP A 48 -2.49 7.21 6.03
C TRP A 48 -2.80 7.86 7.39
N THR A 49 -1.82 8.49 8.02
CA THR A 49 -2.01 9.30 9.25
C THR A 49 -2.41 10.71 8.92
#